data_AF-A0A918VPU1-F1
#
_entry.id   AF-A0A918VPU1-F1
#
_cell.length_a   1.000
_cell.length_b   1.000
_cell.length_c   1.000
_cell.angle_alpha   90.00
_cell.angle_beta   90.00
_cell.angle_gamma   90.00
#
_symmetry.space_group_name_H-M   'P 1'
#
loop_
_entity.id
_entity.type
_entity.pdbx_description
1 polymer ?
#
loop_
_entity_poly.entity_id
_entity_poly.type
_entity_poly.pdbx_seq_one_letter_code
_entity_poly.pdbx_strand_id
1 'polypeptide(L)' 'MRELTVDGEAMSAVEGQCPDGVIVNLLDMQVGPQRAAFDSYQAAFRANEREPNLAHAAELVRAWNVLADVTGLART' A
#
# COMPACT_ATOMS: atom_id res chain seq x y z
N MET A 1 -19.41 -34.07 0.47
CA MET A 1 -19.17 -34.24 -0.97
C MET A 1 -19.67 -32.97 -1.64
N ARG A 2 -18.73 -32.17 -2.18
CA ARG A 2 -18.88 -31.06 -3.15
C ARG A 2 -19.76 -29.86 -2.75
N GLU A 3 -19.46 -28.61 -3.07
CA GLU A 3 -18.34 -27.92 -3.71
C GLU A 3 -18.64 -26.44 -3.40
N LEU A 4 -17.67 -25.68 -2.84
CA LEU A 4 -17.74 -24.22 -2.86
C LEU A 4 -16.58 -23.74 -3.72
N THR A 5 -16.87 -23.57 -5.01
CA THR A 5 -16.00 -22.94 -5.99
C THR A 5 -15.85 -21.47 -5.58
N VAL A 6 -14.66 -21.09 -5.14
CA VAL A 6 -14.22 -19.69 -5.12
C VAL A 6 -13.12 -19.59 -6.17
N ASP A 7 -13.54 -19.50 -7.43
CA ASP A 7 -12.75 -18.89 -8.49
C ASP A 7 -12.79 -17.37 -8.26
N GLY A 8 -11.62 -16.75 -8.14
CA GLY A 8 -11.50 -15.31 -7.96
C GLY A 8 -10.16 -14.89 -7.38
N GLU A 9 -9.10 -14.99 -8.19
CA GLU A 9 -7.87 -14.20 -8.05
C GLU A 9 -7.06 -14.41 -6.77
N ALA A 10 -6.78 -15.67 -6.44
CA ALA A 10 -5.55 -15.97 -5.71
C ALA A 10 -4.35 -15.67 -6.63
N MET A 11 -3.57 -14.66 -6.23
CA MET A 11 -2.16 -14.49 -6.59
C MET A 11 -1.84 -13.99 -8.01
N SER A 12 -2.19 -12.74 -8.30
CA SER A 12 -1.33 -11.88 -9.13
C SER A 12 -0.80 -10.71 -8.29
N ALA A 13 -0.32 -11.06 -7.10
CA ALA A 13 0.36 -10.14 -6.21
C ALA A 13 1.87 -10.43 -6.30
N VAL A 14 2.56 -9.49 -6.94
CA VAL A 14 3.97 -9.12 -6.68
C VAL A 14 5.03 -9.92 -7.47
N GLU A 15 5.10 -9.69 -8.79
CA GLU A 15 6.41 -9.53 -9.43
C GLU A 15 6.86 -8.08 -9.20
N GLY A 16 7.59 -7.89 -8.10
CA GLY A 16 8.07 -6.59 -7.68
C GLY A 16 8.52 -6.68 -6.24
N GLN A 17 9.56 -7.48 -5.99
CA GLN A 17 10.19 -7.64 -4.69
C GLN A 17 10.50 -6.25 -4.10
N CYS A 18 9.63 -5.77 -3.21
CA CYS A 18 10.04 -4.80 -2.22
C CYS A 18 11.02 -5.53 -1.30
N PRO A 19 12.26 -5.05 -1.16
CA PRO A 19 13.25 -5.69 -0.33
C PRO A 19 13.01 -5.35 1.15
N ASP A 20 11.78 -5.47 1.64
CA ASP A 20 11.44 -5.18 3.02
C ASP A 20 10.14 -5.92 3.35
N GLY A 21 10.23 -7.03 4.09
CA GLY A 21 9.09 -7.80 4.63
C GLY A 21 8.16 -7.01 5.56
N VAL A 22 8.32 -5.68 5.62
CA VAL A 22 7.51 -4.71 6.37
C VAL A 22 6.18 -4.42 5.65
N ILE A 23 6.17 -4.34 4.31
CA ILE A 23 4.95 -3.96 3.57
C ILE A 23 3.96 -5.12 3.49
N VAL A 24 4.43 -6.36 3.43
CA VAL A 24 3.54 -7.54 3.37
C VAL A 24 2.81 -7.75 4.70
N ASN A 25 3.43 -7.41 5.84
CA ASN A 25 2.78 -7.46 7.16
C ASN A 25 1.68 -6.40 7.34
N LEU A 26 1.65 -5.32 6.55
CA LEU A 26 0.55 -4.34 6.59
C LEU A 26 -0.76 -4.92 6.05
N LEU A 27 -0.70 -5.92 5.19
CA LEU A 27 -1.90 -6.55 4.59
C LEU A 27 -2.68 -7.42 5.61
N ASP A 28 -2.02 -7.87 6.68
CA ASP A 28 -2.65 -8.64 7.78
C ASP A 28 -3.32 -7.74 8.84
N MET A 29 -3.05 -6.43 8.83
CA MET A 29 -3.60 -5.47 9.81
C MET A 29 -4.83 -4.73 9.27
N GLN A 30 -5.92 -5.46 8.98
CA GLN A 30 -7.17 -4.86 8.48
C GLN A 30 -7.91 -4.00 9.54
N VAL A 31 -7.37 -2.83 9.87
CA VAL A 31 -8.07 -1.73 10.54
C VAL A 31 -8.25 -0.59 9.55
N GLY A 32 -9.48 -0.10 9.41
CA GLY A 32 -9.88 0.89 8.40
C GLY A 32 -8.90 2.05 8.14
N PRO A 33 -8.31 2.68 9.18
CA PRO A 33 -7.36 3.78 9.01
C PRO A 33 -6.06 3.40 8.27
N GLN A 34 -5.51 2.21 8.53
CA GLN A 34 -4.24 1.78 7.92
C GLN A 34 -4.42 1.47 6.44
N ARG A 35 -5.53 0.80 6.08
CA ARG A 35 -5.87 0.54 4.68
C ARG A 35 -6.10 1.82 3.89
N ALA A 36 -6.85 2.77 4.46
CA ALA A 36 -7.08 4.06 3.80
C ALA A 36 -5.77 4.84 3.57
N ALA A 37 -4.85 4.81 4.54
CA ALA A 37 -3.53 5.44 4.39
C ALA A 37 -2.69 4.76 3.30
N PHE A 38 -2.71 3.43 3.22
CA PHE A 38 -1.99 2.68 2.19
C PHE A 38 -2.55 2.93 0.78
N ASP A 39 -3.87 2.90 0.61
CA ASP A 39 -4.53 3.18 -0.68
C ASP A 39 -4.19 4.61 -1.16
N SER A 40 -4.18 5.59 -0.24
CA SER A 40 -3.77 6.96 -0.54
C SER A 40 -2.30 7.06 -0.97
N TYR A 41 -1.40 6.33 -0.30
CA TYR A 41 0.01 6.26 -0.68
C TYR A 41 0.18 5.64 -2.08
N GLN A 42 -0.50 4.54 -2.36
CA GLN A 42 -0.42 3.87 -3.66
C GLN A 42 -0.93 4.77 -4.79
N ALA A 43 -2.03 5.50 -4.58
CA ALA A 43 -2.55 6.45 -5.56
C ALA A 43 -1.55 7.59 -5.83
N ALA A 44 -0.95 8.16 -4.79
CA ALA A 44 0.06 9.22 -4.93
C ALA A 44 1.33 8.71 -5.64
N PHE A 45 1.76 7.48 -5.34
CA PHE A 45 2.88 6.83 -6.02
C PHE A 45 2.62 6.69 -7.52
N ARG A 46 1.47 6.15 -7.92
CA ARG A 46 1.10 6.00 -9.34
C ARG A 46 0.97 7.34 -10.05
N ALA A 47 0.44 8.37 -9.38
CA ALA A 47 0.37 9.72 -9.95
C ALA A 47 1.76 10.29 -10.23
N ASN A 48 2.69 10.17 -9.27
CA ASN A 48 4.07 10.63 -9.42
C ASN A 48 4.86 9.81 -10.46
N GLU A 49 4.63 8.50 -10.55
CA GLU A 49 5.21 7.63 -11.58
C GLU A 49 4.73 8.01 -12.98
N ARG A 50 3.43 8.27 -13.14
CA ARG A 50 2.82 8.62 -14.42
C ARG A 50 3.21 10.01 -14.91
N GLU A 51 3.31 10.97 -14.00
CA GLU A 51 3.66 12.36 -14.32
C GLU A 51 4.59 12.93 -13.24
N PRO A 52 5.91 12.78 -13.39
CA PRO A 52 6.86 13.25 -12.38
C PRO A 52 6.94 14.77 -12.37
N ASN A 53 6.39 15.40 -11.32
CA ASN A 53 6.46 16.84 -11.11
C ASN A 53 6.50 17.17 -9.61
N LEU A 54 6.83 18.43 -9.26
CA LEU A 54 7.00 18.83 -7.86
C LEU A 54 5.73 18.66 -7.03
N ALA A 55 4.55 18.84 -7.63
CA ALA A 55 3.28 18.70 -6.92
C ALA A 55 3.00 17.22 -6.59
N HIS A 56 3.19 16.31 -7.54
CA HIS A 56 3.02 14.88 -7.31
C HIS A 56 4.06 14.31 -6.35
N ALA A 57 5.31 14.80 -6.40
CA ALA A 57 6.34 14.43 -5.44
C ALA A 57 5.96 14.88 -4.02
N ALA A 58 5.42 16.09 -3.86
CA ALA A 58 4.95 16.59 -2.57
C ALA A 58 3.78 15.76 -2.00
N GLU A 59 2.81 15.40 -2.84
CA GLU A 59 1.70 14.53 -2.41
C GLU A 59 2.17 13.11 -2.06
N LEU A 60 3.14 12.55 -2.79
CA LEU A 60 3.75 11.27 -2.45
C LEU A 60 4.42 11.31 -1.06
N VAL A 61 5.25 12.32 -0.80
CA VAL A 61 5.89 12.51 0.51
C VAL A 61 4.85 12.69 1.62
N ARG A 62 3.80 13.47 1.37
CA ARG A 62 2.71 13.67 2.32
C ARG A 62 1.98 12.36 2.64
N ALA A 63 1.61 11.58 1.63
CA ALA A 63 0.92 10.31 1.81
C ALA A 63 1.81 9.27 2.53
N TRP A 64 3.11 9.26 2.23
CA TRP A 64 4.09 8.45 2.95
C TRP A 64 4.13 8.79 4.45
N ASN A 65 4.21 10.09 4.79
CA ASN A 65 4.23 10.50 6.20
C ASN A 65 2.97 10.06 6.95
N VAL A 66 1.79 10.21 6.33
CA VAL A 66 0.52 9.73 6.93
C VAL A 66 0.54 8.22 7.15
N LEU A 67 1.03 7.45 6.16
CA LEU A 67 1.16 6.00 6.30
C LEU A 67 2.13 5.65 7.43
N ALA A 68 3.29 6.30 7.50
CA ALA A 68 4.29 6.07 8.54
C ALA A 68 3.77 6.39 9.95
N ASP A 69 2.94 7.43 10.09
CA ASP A 69 2.34 7.81 11.37
C ASP A 69 1.29 6.80 11.84
N VAL A 70 0.37 6.40 10.95
CA VAL A 70 -0.74 5.48 11.25
C VAL A 70 -0.26 4.06 11.52
N THR A 71 0.85 3.67 10.90
CA THR A 71 1.49 2.36 11.09
C THR A 71 2.52 2.37 12.23
N GLY A 72 2.87 3.55 12.74
CA GLY A 72 3.86 3.70 13.81
C GLY A 72 5.32 3.60 13.33
N LEU A 73 5.58 3.44 12.03
CA LEU A 73 6.93 3.39 11.45
C LEU A 73 7.73 4.66 11.75
N ALA A 74 7.07 5.82 11.90
CA ALA A 74 7.74 7.08 12.24
C ALA A 74 8.32 7.13 13.67
N ARG A 75 7.96 6.18 14.54
CA ARG A 75 8.34 6.16 15.97
C ARG A 75 9.32 5.02 16.34
N THR A 76 9.68 4.18 15.37
CA THR A 76 10.70 3.12 15.49
C THR A 76 12.05 3.62 15.02
#